data_AF-A0A971RAF3-F1
#
_entry.id   AF-A0A971RAF3-F1
#
_cell.length_a   1.000
_cell.length_b   1.000
_cell.length_c   1.000
_cell.angle_alpha   90.00
_cell.angle_beta   90.00
_cell.angle_gamma   90.00
#
_symmetry.space_group_name_H-M   'P 1'
#
loop_
_entity.id
_entity.type
_entity.pdbx_description
1 polymer ?
#
loop_
_entity_poly.entity_id
_entity_poly.type
_entity_poly.pdbx_seq_one_letter_code
_entity_poly.pdbx_strand_id
1 'polypeptide(L)'
;MKRLSIAFALTVSLLLTSGCIDKYLEDIEELERRLDAIEQLCDEMNVNIRSLQVIVSSIQDKDMISGVTSITQSGKEVGYKINFVKTAPITIYHGTNGKVPLIGTAKDTDGNYYWNIKYDDGTVGWITDDYGQKVLAMGIAPYVRVRNDRWMISYDGGTSWTDLGQATGEDGDSMFKSINTTNPNYVIITLTNGTVFKIPVYEQYLALKTEAGKINSNANALETIIRTIASQVVYIEDAGSIMENGKRVGTYFELSNGESFKVYDWQGSNAPTIMPVLDSINGIYYWTFQYNDEEIKWLLDTDGNRIRSVGDTIAPPKIGLEMDDNGNFFWTIQYAGETITTIKDSEGYAPPAIKNSTSSIFKKVDLSDPDFVLFVTWDGTEYRMPKEFSISLLTTVSMAVKSTMHLTYTVYGAKYSDVSAAFITQGGFKAYLSSVPGFIIIESPNDFTPEQGKILAVFTIKNSQKSSVKTITVNKL
;
A
#
# COMPACT_ATOMS: atom_id res chain seq x y z
N MET A 1 -44.44 -77.19 -13.78
CA MET A 1 -45.67 -76.67 -14.44
C MET A 1 -46.57 -75.88 -13.48
N LYS A 2 -46.04 -74.85 -12.80
CA LYS A 2 -46.86 -73.85 -12.07
C LYS A 2 -46.63 -72.41 -12.59
N ARG A 3 -45.99 -72.28 -13.76
CA ARG A 3 -45.74 -71.02 -14.48
C ARG A 3 -46.78 -70.70 -15.56
N LEU A 4 -47.85 -71.51 -15.71
CA LEU A 4 -48.78 -71.36 -16.84
C LEU A 4 -50.21 -70.92 -16.49
N SER A 5 -50.60 -70.86 -15.21
CA SER A 5 -52.00 -70.58 -14.82
C SER A 5 -52.25 -69.13 -14.37
N ILE A 6 -51.20 -68.31 -14.22
CA ILE A 6 -51.31 -66.89 -13.82
C ILE A 6 -51.27 -65.96 -15.06
N ALA A 7 -50.84 -66.47 -16.22
CA ALA A 7 -50.70 -65.70 -17.46
C ALA A 7 -52.03 -65.39 -18.18
N PHE A 8 -53.14 -66.03 -17.81
CA PHE A 8 -54.44 -65.83 -18.50
C PHE A 8 -55.46 -65.02 -17.69
N ALA A 9 -55.23 -64.81 -16.38
CA ALA A 9 -56.06 -63.95 -15.54
C ALA A 9 -55.52 -62.51 -15.43
N LEU A 10 -54.21 -62.29 -15.69
CA LEU A 10 -53.60 -60.96 -15.69
C LEU A 10 -53.75 -60.22 -17.03
N THR A 11 -54.03 -60.91 -18.13
CA THR A 11 -54.17 -60.29 -19.46
C THR A 11 -55.51 -59.59 -19.69
N VAL A 12 -56.53 -59.86 -18.88
CA VAL A 12 -57.83 -59.16 -18.96
C VAL A 12 -57.97 -58.07 -17.87
N SER A 13 -57.08 -58.04 -16.88
CA SER A 13 -56.96 -56.91 -15.93
C SER A 13 -55.94 -55.85 -16.39
N LEU A 14 -55.09 -56.16 -17.38
CA LEU A 14 -54.15 -55.22 -18.01
C LEU A 14 -54.76 -54.33 -19.11
N LEU A 15 -56.03 -54.49 -19.44
CA LEU A 15 -56.70 -53.71 -20.50
C LEU A 15 -57.49 -52.50 -19.97
N LEU A 16 -57.30 -52.11 -18.70
CA LEU A 16 -57.91 -50.89 -18.12
C LEU A 16 -56.92 -50.01 -17.32
N THR A 17 -55.60 -50.16 -17.48
CA THR A 17 -54.61 -49.48 -16.61
C THR A 17 -53.48 -48.73 -17.31
N SER A 18 -53.50 -48.56 -18.65
CA SER A 18 -52.43 -47.83 -19.37
C SER A 18 -52.24 -46.39 -18.85
N GLY A 19 -53.32 -45.65 -18.63
CA GLY A 19 -53.24 -44.30 -18.07
C GLY A 19 -52.82 -44.24 -16.59
N CYS A 20 -52.81 -45.38 -15.88
CA CYS A 20 -52.36 -45.43 -14.49
C CYS A 20 -50.85 -45.68 -14.42
N ILE A 21 -50.31 -46.56 -15.29
CA ILE A 21 -48.88 -46.84 -15.37
C ILE A 21 -48.11 -45.63 -15.91
N ASP A 22 -48.62 -44.95 -16.94
CA ASP A 22 -47.99 -43.74 -17.48
C ASP A 22 -47.90 -42.63 -16.42
N LYS A 23 -48.96 -42.47 -15.61
CA LYS A 23 -48.97 -41.55 -14.46
C LYS A 23 -47.95 -41.92 -13.38
N TYR A 24 -47.85 -43.21 -13.02
CA TYR A 24 -46.85 -43.65 -12.03
C TYR A 24 -45.41 -43.45 -12.52
N LEU A 25 -45.15 -43.57 -13.82
CA LEU A 25 -43.82 -43.29 -14.39
C LEU A 25 -43.50 -41.79 -14.37
N GLU A 26 -44.46 -40.93 -14.72
CA GLU A 26 -44.32 -39.47 -14.64
C GLU A 26 -44.07 -39.00 -13.19
N ASP A 27 -44.82 -39.55 -12.23
CA ASP A 27 -44.64 -39.27 -10.80
C ASP A 27 -43.26 -39.71 -10.29
N ILE A 28 -42.72 -40.84 -10.77
CA ILE A 28 -41.37 -41.33 -10.39
C ILE A 28 -40.28 -40.42 -10.96
N GLU A 29 -40.35 -40.03 -12.24
CA GLU A 29 -39.38 -39.12 -12.85
C GLU A 29 -39.39 -37.74 -12.20
N GLU A 30 -40.56 -37.27 -11.75
CA GLU A 30 -40.67 -36.03 -10.99
C GLU A 30 -40.04 -36.17 -9.59
N LEU A 31 -40.24 -37.29 -8.91
CA LEU A 31 -39.62 -37.56 -7.60
C LEU A 31 -38.10 -37.66 -7.69
N GLU A 32 -37.55 -38.31 -8.73
CA GLU A 32 -36.10 -38.37 -8.97
C GLU A 32 -35.54 -36.97 -9.22
N ARG A 33 -36.19 -36.16 -10.06
CA ARG A 33 -35.78 -34.76 -10.29
C ARG A 33 -35.82 -33.90 -9.02
N ARG A 34 -36.83 -34.10 -8.16
CA ARG A 34 -36.96 -33.37 -6.89
C ARG A 34 -35.89 -33.81 -5.87
N LEU A 35 -35.53 -35.08 -5.85
CA LEU A 35 -34.46 -35.60 -4.99
C LEU A 35 -33.12 -34.99 -5.37
N ASP A 36 -32.76 -35.04 -6.66
CA ASP A 36 -31.51 -34.47 -7.18
C ASP A 36 -31.40 -32.96 -6.86
N ALA A 37 -32.50 -32.22 -7.00
CA ALA A 37 -32.53 -30.79 -6.69
C ALA A 37 -32.31 -30.50 -5.20
N ILE A 38 -32.89 -31.29 -4.31
CA ILE A 38 -32.73 -31.13 -2.85
C ILE A 38 -31.32 -31.51 -2.41
N GLU A 39 -30.74 -32.58 -2.97
CA GLU A 39 -29.35 -32.97 -2.69
C GLU A 39 -28.37 -31.88 -3.13
N GLN A 40 -28.52 -31.36 -4.36
CA GLN A 40 -27.70 -30.26 -4.85
C GLN A 40 -27.84 -29.01 -3.97
N LEU A 41 -29.06 -28.62 -3.59
CA LEU A 41 -29.31 -27.47 -2.74
C LEU A 41 -28.67 -27.62 -1.36
N CYS A 42 -28.73 -28.83 -0.80
CA CYS A 42 -28.05 -29.16 0.46
C CYS A 42 -26.52 -29.03 0.35
N ASP A 43 -25.93 -29.52 -0.74
CA ASP A 43 -24.49 -29.41 -0.97
C ASP A 43 -24.05 -27.96 -1.15
N GLU A 44 -24.78 -27.17 -1.95
CA GLU A 44 -24.54 -25.74 -2.14
C GLU A 44 -24.66 -24.97 -0.80
N MET A 45 -25.66 -25.30 0.02
CA MET A 45 -25.83 -24.70 1.34
C MET A 45 -24.66 -25.03 2.27
N ASN A 46 -24.21 -26.29 2.30
CA ASN A 46 -23.04 -26.68 3.09
C ASN A 46 -21.74 -26.01 2.61
N VAL A 47 -21.61 -25.79 1.29
CA VAL A 47 -20.51 -24.97 0.75
C VAL A 47 -20.62 -23.53 1.26
N ASN A 48 -21.81 -22.93 1.20
CA ASN A 48 -22.06 -21.58 1.67
C ASN A 48 -21.78 -21.40 3.18
N ILE A 49 -22.17 -22.37 4.02
CA ILE A 49 -21.88 -22.35 5.46
C ILE A 49 -20.37 -22.37 5.71
N ARG A 50 -19.63 -23.27 5.04
CA ARG A 50 -18.16 -23.30 5.13
C ARG A 50 -17.53 -22.01 4.59
N SER A 51 -18.07 -21.43 3.52
CA SER A 51 -17.63 -20.15 2.99
C SER A 51 -17.84 -19.01 3.99
N LEU A 52 -18.94 -18.99 4.74
CA LEU A 52 -19.16 -18.02 5.81
C LEU A 52 -18.17 -18.18 6.97
N GLN A 53 -17.85 -19.42 7.36
CA GLN A 53 -16.79 -19.69 8.33
C GLN A 53 -15.46 -19.09 7.88
N VAL A 54 -15.07 -19.35 6.63
CA VAL A 54 -13.83 -18.82 6.06
C VAL A 54 -13.85 -17.28 6.03
N ILE A 55 -14.96 -16.65 5.66
CA ILE A 55 -15.11 -15.19 5.72
C ILE A 55 -14.83 -14.65 7.12
N VAL A 56 -15.41 -15.27 8.16
CA VAL A 56 -15.19 -14.85 9.54
C VAL A 56 -13.72 -14.99 9.93
N SER A 57 -13.09 -16.12 9.61
CA SER A 57 -11.66 -16.35 9.90
C SER A 57 -10.77 -15.34 9.16
N SER A 58 -11.04 -15.08 7.88
CA SER A 58 -10.30 -14.10 7.07
C SER A 58 -10.35 -12.69 7.66
N ILE A 59 -11.47 -12.27 8.25
CA ILE A 59 -11.58 -10.97 8.91
C ILE A 59 -10.67 -10.90 10.15
N GLN A 60 -10.68 -11.95 10.97
CA GLN A 60 -9.85 -12.00 12.17
C GLN A 60 -8.36 -12.05 11.84
N ASP A 61 -7.99 -12.80 10.81
CA ASP A 61 -6.61 -12.91 10.33
C ASP A 61 -6.17 -11.69 9.49
N LYS A 62 -7.02 -10.66 9.41
CA LYS A 62 -6.76 -9.44 8.66
C LYS A 62 -6.36 -9.75 7.22
N ASP A 63 -6.98 -10.79 6.64
CA ASP A 63 -6.82 -11.18 5.25
C ASP A 63 -7.65 -10.27 4.34
N MET A 64 -7.25 -10.17 3.09
CA MET A 64 -7.84 -9.26 2.11
C MET A 64 -8.34 -10.05 0.91
N ILE A 65 -9.31 -9.48 0.19
CA ILE A 65 -9.79 -10.04 -1.06
C ILE A 65 -8.84 -9.63 -2.19
N SER A 66 -8.35 -10.62 -2.94
CA SER A 66 -7.53 -10.45 -4.14
C SER A 66 -8.37 -10.44 -5.43
N GLY A 67 -9.61 -10.96 -5.38
CA GLY A 67 -10.54 -10.83 -6.50
C GLY A 67 -11.87 -11.54 -6.27
N VAL A 68 -12.92 -11.04 -6.92
CA VAL A 68 -14.25 -11.64 -6.95
C VAL A 68 -14.65 -11.88 -8.40
N THR A 69 -15.05 -13.11 -8.73
CA THR A 69 -15.50 -13.48 -10.07
C THR A 69 -16.88 -14.14 -9.99
N SER A 70 -17.78 -13.78 -10.90
CA SER A 70 -19.08 -14.45 -11.02
C SER A 70 -18.92 -15.88 -11.54
N ILE A 71 -19.82 -16.76 -11.11
CA ILE A 71 -19.94 -18.13 -11.59
C ILE A 71 -21.23 -18.19 -12.40
N THR A 72 -21.12 -18.59 -13.66
CA THR A 72 -22.26 -18.69 -14.58
C THR A 72 -22.49 -20.13 -15.01
N GLN A 73 -23.74 -20.58 -14.94
CA GLN A 73 -24.19 -21.87 -15.47
C GLN A 73 -25.33 -21.61 -16.46
N SER A 74 -25.22 -22.14 -17.68
CA SER A 74 -26.22 -21.96 -18.75
C SER A 74 -26.59 -20.48 -19.02
N GLY A 75 -25.62 -19.57 -18.89
CA GLY A 75 -25.82 -18.13 -19.10
C GLY A 75 -26.46 -17.37 -17.94
N LYS A 76 -26.79 -18.05 -16.82
CA LYS A 76 -27.30 -17.43 -15.58
C LYS A 76 -26.20 -17.40 -14.53
N GLU A 77 -26.05 -16.29 -13.81
CA GLU A 77 -25.16 -16.23 -12.65
C GLU A 77 -25.75 -17.09 -11.52
N VAL A 78 -24.96 -18.03 -11.00
CA VAL A 78 -25.34 -18.98 -9.94
C VAL A 78 -24.54 -18.75 -8.65
N GLY A 79 -23.55 -17.87 -8.66
CA GLY A 79 -22.77 -17.53 -7.48
C GLY A 79 -21.54 -16.68 -7.77
N TYR A 80 -20.63 -16.66 -6.80
CA TYR A 80 -19.34 -15.98 -6.85
C TYR A 80 -18.23 -16.89 -6.35
N LYS A 81 -17.05 -16.75 -6.95
CA LYS A 81 -15.79 -17.21 -6.38
C LYS A 81 -15.06 -16.01 -5.78
N ILE A 82 -14.69 -16.09 -4.52
CA ILE A 82 -13.93 -15.05 -3.81
C ILE A 82 -12.53 -15.60 -3.54
N ASN A 83 -11.52 -14.87 -4.00
CA ASN A 83 -10.12 -15.18 -3.77
C ASN A 83 -9.60 -14.25 -2.66
N PHE A 84 -8.84 -14.82 -1.73
CA PHE A 84 -8.14 -14.07 -0.69
C PHE A 84 -6.64 -14.00 -1.00
N VAL A 85 -5.90 -13.24 -0.20
CA VAL A 85 -4.44 -13.15 -0.32
C VAL A 85 -3.76 -14.33 0.36
N LYS A 86 -4.18 -14.66 1.59
CA LYS A 86 -3.57 -15.75 2.39
C LYS A 86 -4.41 -17.01 2.34
N THR A 87 -5.73 -16.85 2.38
CA THR A 87 -6.69 -17.95 2.53
C THR A 87 -7.06 -18.57 1.17
N ALA A 88 -7.38 -19.86 1.17
CA ALA A 88 -7.86 -20.54 -0.03
C ALA A 88 -9.16 -19.88 -0.57
N PRO A 89 -9.37 -19.86 -1.90
CA PRO A 89 -10.59 -19.31 -2.48
C PRO A 89 -11.83 -20.05 -2.00
N ILE A 90 -12.93 -19.30 -1.84
CA ILE A 90 -14.25 -19.83 -1.49
C ILE A 90 -15.23 -19.66 -2.64
N THR A 91 -16.28 -20.47 -2.62
CA THR A 91 -17.43 -20.34 -3.52
C THR A 91 -18.66 -20.00 -2.71
N ILE A 92 -19.40 -19.01 -3.17
CA ILE A 92 -20.71 -18.64 -2.63
C ILE A 92 -21.74 -18.86 -3.73
N TYR A 93 -22.72 -19.71 -3.49
CA TYR A 93 -23.87 -19.88 -4.39
C TYR A 93 -25.00 -18.94 -3.98
N HIS A 94 -25.73 -18.44 -4.98
CA HIS A 94 -26.92 -17.59 -4.80
C HIS A 94 -28.11 -18.31 -4.16
N GLY A 95 -27.96 -19.60 -3.85
CA GLY A 95 -29.06 -20.48 -3.50
C GLY A 95 -29.95 -20.75 -4.71
N THR A 96 -30.47 -21.97 -4.79
CA THR A 96 -31.60 -22.32 -5.65
C THR A 96 -32.85 -22.50 -4.78
N ASN A 97 -34.04 -22.36 -5.35
CA ASN A 97 -35.31 -22.29 -4.62
C ASN A 97 -35.49 -23.48 -3.64
N GLY A 98 -35.78 -23.19 -2.38
CA GLY A 98 -36.06 -24.15 -1.31
C GLY A 98 -36.02 -23.53 0.09
N LYS A 99 -37.06 -23.74 0.90
CA LYS A 99 -37.13 -23.17 2.26
C LYS A 99 -36.05 -23.81 3.14
N VAL A 100 -34.95 -23.09 3.34
CA VAL A 100 -33.81 -23.54 4.15
C VAL A 100 -33.84 -22.91 5.54
N PRO A 101 -33.30 -23.59 6.56
CA PRO A 101 -32.91 -22.91 7.78
C PRO A 101 -31.88 -21.83 7.47
N LEU A 102 -32.19 -20.59 7.82
CA LEU A 102 -31.33 -19.43 7.57
C LEU A 102 -30.22 -19.40 8.63
N ILE A 103 -29.15 -20.15 8.36
CA ILE A 103 -27.92 -20.13 9.15
C ILE A 103 -27.15 -18.86 8.80
N GLY A 104 -26.61 -18.18 9.80
CA GLY A 104 -25.75 -17.04 9.62
C GLY A 104 -24.76 -16.93 10.76
N THR A 105 -24.09 -15.79 10.83
CA THR A 105 -23.29 -15.43 11.99
C THR A 105 -23.60 -14.00 12.40
N ALA A 106 -23.32 -13.67 13.65
CA ALA A 106 -23.39 -12.30 14.16
C ALA A 106 -22.32 -12.09 15.24
N LYS A 107 -21.83 -10.85 15.36
CA LYS A 107 -20.87 -10.44 16.38
C LYS A 107 -21.61 -10.23 17.71
N ASP A 108 -21.11 -10.83 18.79
CA ASP A 108 -21.64 -10.64 20.14
C ASP A 108 -20.91 -9.51 20.89
N THR A 109 -21.33 -9.23 22.13
CA THR A 109 -20.77 -8.17 23.00
C THR A 109 -19.29 -8.32 23.32
N ASP A 110 -18.72 -9.51 23.16
CA ASP A 110 -17.31 -9.81 23.37
C ASP A 110 -16.44 -9.55 22.11
N GLY A 111 -17.06 -9.15 20.99
CA GLY A 111 -16.38 -8.89 19.74
C GLY A 111 -16.19 -10.11 18.83
N ASN A 112 -16.57 -11.31 19.28
CA ASN A 112 -16.44 -12.55 18.51
C ASN A 112 -17.69 -12.82 17.67
N TYR A 113 -17.50 -13.50 16.53
CA TYR A 113 -18.61 -13.95 15.69
C TYR A 113 -19.06 -15.35 16.12
N TYR A 114 -20.37 -15.51 16.29
CA TYR A 114 -21.01 -16.78 16.65
C TYR A 114 -22.02 -17.19 15.59
N TRP A 115 -22.22 -18.49 15.45
CA TRP A 115 -23.27 -19.03 14.60
C TRP A 115 -24.66 -18.68 15.14
N ASN A 116 -25.55 -18.27 14.26
CA ASN A 116 -26.96 -18.07 14.56
C ASN A 116 -27.83 -18.79 13.53
N ILE A 117 -29.07 -19.05 13.92
CA ILE A 117 -30.08 -19.68 13.07
C ILE A 117 -31.37 -18.88 13.20
N LYS A 118 -31.99 -18.59 12.07
CA LYS A 118 -33.34 -18.03 12.02
C LYS A 118 -34.35 -19.15 11.76
N TYR A 119 -35.30 -19.27 12.67
CA TYR A 119 -36.37 -20.26 12.62
C TYR A 119 -37.56 -19.76 11.78
N ASP A 120 -38.47 -20.68 11.46
CA ASP A 120 -39.65 -20.44 10.63
C ASP A 120 -40.61 -19.37 11.18
N ASP A 121 -40.63 -19.19 12.51
CA ASP A 121 -41.41 -18.15 13.18
C ASP A 121 -40.76 -16.75 13.10
N GLY A 122 -39.61 -16.65 12.44
CA GLY A 122 -38.84 -15.42 12.27
C GLY A 122 -37.88 -15.12 13.42
N THR A 123 -37.86 -15.91 14.50
CA THR A 123 -36.95 -15.72 15.62
C THR A 123 -35.51 -16.08 15.22
N VAL A 124 -34.54 -15.32 15.73
CA VAL A 124 -33.10 -15.58 15.52
C VAL A 124 -32.50 -16.03 16.85
N GLY A 125 -32.02 -17.28 16.90
CA GLY A 125 -31.35 -17.86 18.06
C GLY A 125 -29.86 -18.05 17.81
N TRP A 126 -29.05 -18.02 18.88
CA TRP A 126 -27.66 -18.47 18.82
C TRP A 126 -27.63 -19.99 18.72
N ILE A 127 -26.72 -20.52 17.91
CA ILE A 127 -26.38 -21.94 17.96
C ILE A 127 -25.51 -22.17 19.19
N THR A 128 -25.94 -23.08 20.06
CA THR A 128 -25.23 -23.47 21.28
C THR A 128 -24.80 -24.92 21.23
N ASP A 129 -23.70 -25.24 21.91
CA ASP A 129 -23.30 -26.62 22.20
C ASP A 129 -24.21 -27.28 23.25
N ASP A 130 -23.92 -28.55 23.57
CA ASP A 130 -24.67 -29.34 24.56
C ASP A 130 -24.63 -28.75 25.98
N TYR A 131 -23.71 -27.81 26.26
CA TYR A 131 -23.58 -27.10 27.52
C TYR A 131 -24.26 -25.73 27.51
N GLY A 132 -24.94 -25.36 26.41
CA GLY A 132 -25.59 -24.07 26.23
C GLY A 132 -24.64 -22.92 25.91
N GLN A 133 -23.37 -23.19 25.58
CA GLN A 133 -22.40 -22.17 25.18
C GLN A 133 -22.52 -21.86 23.70
N LYS A 134 -22.41 -20.58 23.33
CA LYS A 134 -22.48 -20.14 21.92
C LYS A 134 -21.31 -20.73 21.11
N VAL A 135 -21.60 -21.26 19.93
CA VAL A 135 -20.57 -21.85 19.05
C VAL A 135 -19.88 -20.76 18.23
N LEU A 136 -18.56 -20.62 18.42
CA LEU A 136 -17.73 -19.68 17.66
C LEU A 136 -17.78 -20.01 16.16
N ALA A 137 -17.95 -18.97 15.34
CA ALA A 137 -18.03 -19.11 13.88
C ALA A 137 -16.74 -19.67 13.25
N MET A 138 -15.59 -19.42 13.89
CA MET A 138 -14.30 -20.00 13.49
C MET A 138 -14.09 -21.46 13.93
N GLY A 139 -14.97 -21.98 14.79
CA GLY A 139 -14.84 -23.32 15.36
C GLY A 139 -15.32 -24.40 14.39
N ILE A 140 -16.27 -25.20 14.82
CA ILE A 140 -16.92 -26.19 13.94
C ILE A 140 -18.05 -25.48 13.19
N ALA A 141 -18.03 -25.58 11.86
CA ALA A 141 -19.13 -25.07 11.04
C ALA A 141 -20.35 -26.02 11.14
N PRO A 142 -21.58 -25.48 11.27
CA PRO A 142 -22.78 -26.28 11.18
C PRO A 142 -22.85 -27.03 9.85
N TYR A 143 -23.49 -28.19 9.87
CA TYR A 143 -23.67 -29.03 8.69
C TYR A 143 -25.14 -29.40 8.55
N VAL A 144 -25.69 -29.26 7.36
CA VAL A 144 -27.11 -29.50 7.09
C VAL A 144 -27.29 -30.69 6.16
N ARG A 145 -28.43 -31.39 6.29
CA ARG A 145 -28.87 -32.41 5.33
C ARG A 145 -30.38 -32.50 5.28
N VAL A 146 -30.91 -33.11 4.24
CA VAL A 146 -32.29 -33.59 4.23
C VAL A 146 -32.32 -35.08 4.55
N ARG A 147 -33.21 -35.48 5.45
CA ARG A 147 -33.47 -36.89 5.78
C ARG A 147 -34.95 -37.08 6.05
N ASN A 148 -35.59 -38.01 5.33
CA ASN A 148 -37.03 -38.28 5.43
C ASN A 148 -37.88 -37.00 5.28
N ASP A 149 -37.60 -36.20 4.24
CA ASP A 149 -38.27 -34.91 3.98
C ASP A 149 -38.15 -33.85 5.09
N ARG A 150 -37.20 -34.03 6.02
CA ARG A 150 -36.91 -33.10 7.11
C ARG A 150 -35.53 -32.48 6.96
N TRP A 151 -35.43 -31.18 7.22
CA TRP A 151 -34.15 -30.50 7.41
C TRP A 151 -33.53 -30.95 8.73
N MET A 152 -32.31 -31.43 8.67
CA MET A 152 -31.50 -31.80 9.82
C MET A 152 -30.28 -30.90 9.87
N ILE A 153 -29.90 -30.43 11.07
CA ILE A 153 -28.66 -29.69 11.31
C ILE A 153 -27.79 -30.40 12.32
N SER A 154 -26.50 -30.36 12.10
CA SER A 154 -25.48 -30.80 13.04
C SER A 154 -24.64 -29.60 13.45
N TYR A 155 -24.38 -29.48 14.75
CA TYR A 155 -23.56 -28.43 15.33
C TYR A 155 -22.13 -28.90 15.64
N ASP A 156 -21.88 -30.20 15.49
CA ASP A 156 -20.67 -30.92 15.90
C ASP A 156 -20.01 -31.67 14.73
N GLY A 157 -20.14 -31.13 13.51
CA GLY A 157 -19.44 -31.63 12.33
C GLY A 157 -20.01 -32.94 11.77
N GLY A 158 -21.27 -33.25 12.05
CA GLY A 158 -22.02 -34.40 11.53
C GLY A 158 -22.25 -35.51 12.54
N THR A 159 -21.85 -35.35 13.81
CA THR A 159 -21.92 -36.40 14.83
C THR A 159 -23.33 -36.56 15.37
N SER A 160 -23.97 -35.46 15.79
CA SER A 160 -25.35 -35.40 16.23
C SER A 160 -26.19 -34.53 15.30
N TRP A 161 -27.52 -34.75 15.32
CA TRP A 161 -28.43 -34.12 14.37
C TRP A 161 -29.73 -33.68 15.06
N THR A 162 -30.10 -32.43 14.82
CA THR A 162 -31.35 -31.80 15.29
C THR A 162 -32.28 -31.60 14.12
N ASP A 163 -33.56 -31.93 14.28
CA ASP A 163 -34.61 -31.69 13.29
C ASP A 163 -35.03 -30.21 13.32
N LEU A 164 -35.05 -29.58 12.15
CA LEU A 164 -35.38 -28.17 11.98
C LEU A 164 -36.74 -27.90 11.33
N GLY A 165 -37.38 -28.90 10.70
CA GLY A 165 -38.61 -28.63 9.94
C GLY A 165 -38.78 -29.48 8.70
N GLN A 166 -39.93 -29.29 8.05
CA GLN A 166 -40.22 -29.90 6.75
C GLN A 166 -39.36 -29.25 5.66
N ALA A 167 -38.81 -30.06 4.76
CA ALA A 167 -38.11 -29.59 3.56
C ALA A 167 -39.09 -29.36 2.39
N THR A 168 -40.13 -28.56 2.62
CA THR A 168 -41.14 -28.23 1.60
C THR A 168 -40.64 -27.05 0.75
N GLY A 169 -39.99 -27.34 -0.38
CA GLY A 169 -39.41 -26.32 -1.25
C GLY A 169 -40.40 -25.77 -2.29
N GLU A 170 -40.80 -24.50 -2.15
CA GLU A 170 -41.27 -23.67 -3.27
C GLU A 170 -40.49 -22.33 -3.33
N ASP A 171 -40.09 -21.75 -2.19
CA ASP A 171 -39.27 -20.52 -2.13
C ASP A 171 -38.08 -20.67 -1.17
N GLY A 172 -36.87 -20.32 -1.62
CA GLY A 172 -35.65 -20.38 -0.81
C GLY A 172 -34.76 -19.16 -0.96
N ASP A 173 -34.43 -18.54 0.16
CA ASP A 173 -33.47 -17.46 0.22
C ASP A 173 -32.07 -18.01 0.52
N SER A 174 -31.06 -17.57 -0.23
CA SER A 174 -29.66 -17.80 0.15
C SER A 174 -29.37 -17.20 1.52
N MET A 175 -28.44 -17.78 2.27
CA MET A 175 -27.89 -17.10 3.45
C MET A 175 -27.12 -15.81 3.09
N PHE A 176 -26.61 -15.71 1.86
CA PHE A 176 -25.97 -14.52 1.32
C PHE A 176 -26.97 -13.69 0.53
N LYS A 177 -27.31 -12.50 1.05
CA LYS A 177 -28.22 -11.56 0.40
C LYS A 177 -27.55 -10.86 -0.78
N SER A 178 -26.30 -10.44 -0.63
CA SER A 178 -25.55 -9.76 -1.70
C SER A 178 -24.04 -9.77 -1.48
N ILE A 179 -23.31 -9.75 -2.60
CA ILE A 179 -21.87 -9.45 -2.66
C ILE A 179 -21.72 -8.17 -3.48
N ASN A 180 -21.32 -7.08 -2.82
CA ASN A 180 -21.20 -5.77 -3.44
C ASN A 180 -19.72 -5.40 -3.60
N THR A 181 -19.30 -5.28 -4.85
CA THR A 181 -17.94 -4.94 -5.29
C THR A 181 -17.85 -3.53 -5.90
N THR A 182 -18.88 -2.69 -5.76
CA THR A 182 -18.90 -1.35 -6.36
C THR A 182 -17.94 -0.37 -5.69
N ASN A 183 -17.62 -0.61 -4.41
CA ASN A 183 -16.55 0.13 -3.74
C ASN A 183 -15.21 -0.51 -4.07
N PRO A 184 -14.23 0.24 -4.60
CA PRO A 184 -12.96 -0.35 -4.98
C PRO A 184 -12.12 -0.79 -3.76
N ASN A 185 -12.38 -0.25 -2.57
CA ASN A 185 -11.54 -0.40 -1.37
C ASN A 185 -11.93 -1.61 -0.52
N TYR A 186 -13.17 -2.04 -0.62
CA TYR A 186 -13.70 -3.14 0.17
C TYR A 186 -14.86 -3.81 -0.57
N VAL A 187 -15.02 -5.10 -0.32
CA VAL A 187 -16.22 -5.86 -0.69
C VAL A 187 -17.16 -5.86 0.50
N ILE A 188 -18.43 -5.53 0.25
CA ILE A 188 -19.50 -5.67 1.26
C ILE A 188 -20.23 -6.99 1.00
N ILE A 189 -20.20 -7.89 1.98
CA ILE A 189 -20.98 -9.13 1.97
C ILE A 189 -22.12 -8.96 2.97
N THR A 190 -23.36 -9.05 2.49
CA THR A 190 -24.55 -8.92 3.34
C THR A 190 -25.21 -10.29 3.47
N LEU A 191 -25.46 -10.72 4.70
CA LEU A 191 -26.28 -11.90 4.99
C LEU A 191 -27.76 -11.53 5.02
N THR A 192 -28.63 -12.51 4.82
CA THR A 192 -30.09 -12.32 4.90
C THR A 192 -30.59 -12.00 6.30
N ASN A 193 -29.83 -12.33 7.35
CA ASN A 193 -30.11 -11.90 8.73
C ASN A 193 -29.74 -10.41 8.98
N GLY A 194 -29.22 -9.69 7.99
CA GLY A 194 -28.82 -8.29 8.08
C GLY A 194 -27.37 -8.06 8.51
N THR A 195 -26.62 -9.12 8.85
CA THR A 195 -25.19 -9.01 9.17
C THR A 195 -24.41 -8.56 7.94
N VAL A 196 -23.48 -7.64 8.14
CA VAL A 196 -22.65 -7.06 7.09
C VAL A 196 -21.18 -7.33 7.41
N PHE A 197 -20.47 -7.93 6.46
CA PHE A 197 -19.01 -8.02 6.47
C PHE A 197 -18.44 -7.01 5.49
N LYS A 198 -17.40 -6.31 5.94
CA LYS A 198 -16.62 -5.38 5.13
C LYS A 198 -15.20 -5.92 5.07
N ILE A 199 -14.78 -6.38 3.89
CA ILE A 199 -13.46 -7.01 3.71
C ILE A 199 -12.63 -6.17 2.73
N PRO A 200 -11.42 -5.72 3.09
CA PRO A 200 -10.63 -4.85 2.24
C PRO A 200 -10.10 -5.56 0.98
N VAL A 201 -9.87 -4.77 -0.06
CA VAL A 201 -9.33 -5.24 -1.34
C VAL A 201 -7.81 -5.05 -1.35
N TYR A 202 -7.08 -6.13 -1.69
CA TYR A 202 -5.61 -6.16 -1.67
C TYR A 202 -4.96 -5.21 -2.66
N GLU A 203 -5.50 -5.10 -3.88
CA GLU A 203 -4.95 -4.19 -4.90
C GLU A 203 -4.95 -2.73 -4.42
N GLN A 204 -5.98 -2.32 -3.68
CA GLN A 204 -6.03 -0.98 -3.11
C GLN A 204 -5.08 -0.81 -1.92
N TYR A 205 -4.92 -1.84 -1.08
CA TYR A 205 -3.88 -1.84 -0.06
C TYR A 205 -2.50 -1.66 -0.69
N LEU A 206 -2.20 -2.37 -1.78
CA LEU A 206 -0.92 -2.29 -2.47
C LEU A 206 -0.70 -0.91 -3.11
N ALA A 207 -1.75 -0.33 -3.71
CA ALA A 207 -1.71 1.04 -4.24
C ALA A 207 -1.34 2.05 -3.13
N LEU A 208 -2.03 1.99 -1.98
CA LEU A 208 -1.75 2.86 -0.84
C LEU A 208 -0.34 2.64 -0.26
N LYS A 209 0.09 1.38 -0.13
CA LYS A 209 1.43 1.06 0.35
C LYS A 209 2.52 1.57 -0.60
N THR A 210 2.26 1.54 -1.91
CA THR A 210 3.14 2.10 -2.92
C THR A 210 3.28 3.61 -2.76
N GLU A 211 2.18 4.32 -2.51
CA GLU A 211 2.18 5.76 -2.24
C GLU A 211 3.00 6.14 -1.00
N ALA A 212 2.84 5.42 0.13
CA ALA A 212 3.72 5.60 1.28
C ALA A 212 5.19 5.32 0.94
N GLY A 213 5.46 4.29 0.12
CA GLY A 213 6.80 3.97 -0.37
C GLY A 213 7.45 5.13 -1.14
N LYS A 214 6.69 5.83 -1.98
CA LYS A 214 7.19 6.99 -2.74
C LYS A 214 7.58 8.15 -1.81
N ILE A 215 6.76 8.44 -0.80
CA ILE A 215 7.06 9.50 0.19
C ILE A 215 8.28 9.13 1.02
N ASN A 216 8.37 7.88 1.47
CA ASN A 216 9.52 7.37 2.21
C ASN A 216 10.79 7.38 1.36
N SER A 217 10.67 7.14 0.05
CA SER A 217 11.80 7.28 -0.88
C SER A 217 12.32 8.71 -0.92
N ASN A 218 11.44 9.72 -0.94
CA ASN A 218 11.83 11.13 -0.92
C ASN A 218 12.52 11.51 0.40
N ALA A 219 12.04 10.99 1.53
CA ALA A 219 12.69 11.13 2.84
C ALA A 219 14.11 10.54 2.83
N ASN A 220 14.26 9.29 2.38
CA ASN A 220 15.56 8.62 2.28
C ASN A 220 16.50 9.32 1.27
N ALA A 221 15.96 9.89 0.19
CA ALA A 221 16.73 10.66 -0.78
C ALA A 221 17.32 11.93 -0.16
N LEU A 222 16.54 12.66 0.66
CA LEU A 222 17.05 13.83 1.37
C LEU A 222 18.21 13.46 2.31
N GLU A 223 18.04 12.39 3.09
CA GLU A 223 19.12 11.87 3.96
C GLU A 223 20.38 11.53 3.15
N THR A 224 20.21 10.86 2.01
CA THR A 224 21.31 10.50 1.11
C THR A 224 22.01 11.73 0.53
N ILE A 225 21.25 12.74 0.10
CA ILE A 225 21.78 13.99 -0.43
C ILE A 225 22.61 14.72 0.63
N ILE A 226 22.08 14.89 1.84
CA ILE A 226 22.77 15.56 2.95
C ILE A 226 24.09 14.86 3.27
N ARG A 227 24.05 13.54 3.48
CA ARG A 227 25.24 12.74 3.78
C ARG A 227 26.27 12.82 2.66
N THR A 228 25.82 12.75 1.41
CA THR A 228 26.71 12.79 0.24
C THR A 228 27.41 14.14 0.13
N ILE A 229 26.67 15.24 0.22
CA ILE A 229 27.23 16.59 0.20
C ILE A 229 28.26 16.77 1.33
N ALA A 230 27.93 16.30 2.54
CA ALA A 230 28.85 16.35 3.69
C ALA A 230 30.13 15.54 3.47
N SER A 231 30.06 14.42 2.74
CA SER A 231 31.23 13.58 2.45
C SER A 231 32.22 14.24 1.49
N GLN A 232 31.75 15.14 0.62
CA GLN A 232 32.52 15.81 -0.44
C GLN A 232 33.22 14.88 -1.46
N VAL A 233 33.17 13.56 -1.31
CA VAL A 233 33.87 12.60 -2.18
C VAL A 233 32.95 11.84 -3.13
N VAL A 234 31.63 11.87 -2.90
CA VAL A 234 30.63 11.22 -3.75
C VAL A 234 29.89 12.27 -4.58
N TYR A 235 29.62 11.95 -5.85
CA TYR A 235 28.90 12.79 -6.80
C TYR A 235 27.88 11.95 -7.59
N ILE A 236 26.95 12.59 -8.30
CA ILE A 236 25.94 11.95 -9.15
C ILE A 236 26.60 11.52 -10.45
N GLU A 237 26.66 10.23 -10.73
CA GLU A 237 27.24 9.67 -11.94
C GLU A 237 26.24 9.60 -13.09
N ASP A 238 24.97 9.29 -12.80
CA ASP A 238 23.89 9.26 -13.78
C ASP A 238 22.55 9.72 -13.18
N ALA A 239 21.66 10.19 -14.05
CA ALA A 239 20.30 10.54 -13.67
C ALA A 239 19.29 10.13 -14.76
N GLY A 240 18.31 9.31 -14.37
CA GLY A 240 17.28 8.78 -15.25
C GLY A 240 15.87 9.20 -14.85
N SER A 241 14.95 9.22 -15.81
CA SER A 241 13.52 9.43 -15.50
C SER A 241 12.88 8.15 -14.96
N ILE A 242 12.09 8.27 -13.90
CA ILE A 242 11.23 7.19 -13.41
C ILE A 242 9.92 7.27 -14.18
N MET A 243 9.52 6.16 -14.81
CA MET A 243 8.32 6.08 -15.64
C MET A 243 7.31 5.09 -15.04
N GLU A 244 6.07 5.53 -14.83
CA GLU A 244 4.93 4.66 -14.48
C GLU A 244 3.81 4.89 -15.49
N ASN A 245 3.28 3.81 -16.09
CA ASN A 245 2.20 3.88 -17.08
C ASN A 245 2.47 4.88 -18.24
N GLY A 246 3.73 4.96 -18.69
CA GLY A 246 4.16 5.85 -19.76
C GLY A 246 4.28 7.33 -19.36
N LYS A 247 4.05 7.69 -18.10
CA LYS A 247 4.22 9.04 -17.56
C LYS A 247 5.47 9.11 -16.68
N ARG A 248 6.20 10.22 -16.76
CA ARG A 248 7.28 10.51 -15.82
C ARG A 248 6.70 10.79 -14.43
N VAL A 249 7.22 10.10 -13.42
CA VAL A 249 6.80 10.23 -12.01
C VAL A 249 7.92 10.65 -11.07
N GLY A 250 9.15 10.78 -11.58
CA GLY A 250 10.30 11.14 -10.76
C GLY A 250 11.62 11.05 -11.50
N THR A 251 12.69 11.14 -10.73
CA THR A 251 14.08 11.00 -11.16
C THR A 251 14.79 9.99 -10.28
N TYR A 252 15.54 9.09 -10.89
CA TYR A 252 16.48 8.19 -10.22
C TYR A 252 17.89 8.73 -10.42
N PHE A 253 18.74 8.60 -9.41
CA PHE A 253 20.11 9.07 -9.41
C PHE A 253 21.06 7.94 -9.02
N GLU A 254 22.12 7.76 -9.81
CA GLU A 254 23.24 6.87 -9.48
C GLU A 254 24.41 7.68 -8.95
N LEU A 255 25.07 7.17 -7.93
CA LEU A 255 26.20 7.81 -7.27
C LEU A 255 27.50 7.13 -7.64
N SER A 256 28.58 7.91 -7.63
CA SER A 256 29.93 7.47 -7.97
C SER A 256 30.51 6.36 -7.07
N ASN A 257 29.84 6.05 -5.96
CA ASN A 257 30.20 4.97 -5.03
C ASN A 257 29.35 3.70 -5.26
N GLY A 258 28.50 3.67 -6.30
CA GLY A 258 27.58 2.58 -6.62
C GLY A 258 26.26 2.60 -5.84
N GLU A 259 26.05 3.56 -4.93
CA GLU A 259 24.74 3.77 -4.30
C GLU A 259 23.79 4.47 -5.27
N SER A 260 22.49 4.42 -4.98
CA SER A 260 21.50 5.13 -5.76
C SER A 260 20.28 5.52 -4.94
N PHE A 261 19.55 6.54 -5.40
CA PHE A 261 18.32 6.99 -4.75
C PHE A 261 17.28 7.46 -5.76
N LYS A 262 16.02 7.53 -5.32
CA LYS A 262 14.89 7.96 -6.15
C LYS A 262 14.21 9.16 -5.51
N VAL A 263 13.89 10.15 -6.34
CA VAL A 263 13.05 11.29 -6.00
C VAL A 263 11.79 11.24 -6.86
N TYR A 264 10.63 11.06 -6.24
CA TYR A 264 9.33 11.10 -6.88
C TYR A 264 8.79 12.55 -6.91
N ASP A 265 8.26 12.95 -8.08
CA ASP A 265 7.71 14.27 -8.35
C ASP A 265 6.39 14.52 -7.59
N TRP A 266 5.84 15.75 -7.64
CA TRP A 266 4.53 16.14 -7.07
C TRP A 266 3.34 15.51 -7.78
N GLN A 267 3.29 14.19 -7.82
CA GLN A 267 2.07 13.53 -8.24
C GLN A 267 1.05 13.57 -7.12
N GLY A 268 -0.21 13.57 -7.52
CA GLY A 268 -1.31 13.37 -6.60
C GLY A 268 -1.18 12.00 -5.92
N SER A 269 -1.16 12.01 -4.59
CA SER A 269 -0.93 10.88 -3.70
C SER A 269 -2.02 10.81 -2.65
N ASN A 270 -2.44 9.60 -2.31
CA ASN A 270 -3.43 9.40 -1.24
C ASN A 270 -2.82 9.48 0.18
N ALA A 271 -1.50 9.61 0.25
CA ALA A 271 -0.76 9.60 1.50
C ALA A 271 -0.50 11.02 2.04
N PRO A 272 -0.44 11.19 3.37
CA PRO A 272 -0.19 12.47 4.02
C PRO A 272 1.06 13.17 3.49
N THR A 273 1.02 14.49 3.43
CA THR A 273 2.19 15.30 3.10
C THR A 273 3.06 15.44 4.34
N ILE A 274 4.34 15.06 4.26
CA ILE A 274 5.34 15.36 5.29
C ILE A 274 6.30 16.38 4.71
N MET A 275 6.45 17.53 5.39
CA MET A 275 7.33 18.60 4.94
C MET A 275 7.83 19.45 6.11
N PRO A 276 9.01 20.08 5.96
CA PRO A 276 9.45 21.10 6.89
C PRO A 276 8.64 22.39 6.71
N VAL A 277 8.26 23.02 7.81
CA VAL A 277 7.55 24.32 7.83
C VAL A 277 8.26 25.28 8.78
N LEU A 278 8.41 26.54 8.35
CA LEU A 278 9.03 27.60 9.14
C LEU A 278 8.10 27.98 10.29
N ASP A 279 8.58 27.87 11.52
CA ASP A 279 7.97 28.52 12.66
C ASP A 279 8.34 30.01 12.65
N SER A 280 7.34 30.86 12.42
CA SER A 280 7.52 32.31 12.30
C SER A 280 7.96 32.99 13.60
N ILE A 281 7.86 32.32 14.75
CA ILE A 281 8.21 32.89 16.05
C ILE A 281 9.71 32.79 16.32
N ASN A 282 10.30 31.61 16.09
CA ASN A 282 11.70 31.33 16.40
C ASN A 282 12.61 31.25 15.16
N GLY A 283 12.04 31.26 13.95
CA GLY A 283 12.79 31.18 12.69
C GLY A 283 13.39 29.80 12.42
N ILE A 284 12.90 28.75 13.08
CA ILE A 284 13.37 27.37 12.94
C ILE A 284 12.36 26.56 12.13
N TYR A 285 12.84 25.69 11.25
CA TYR A 285 12.00 24.75 10.53
C TYR A 285 11.77 23.47 11.33
N TYR A 286 10.52 23.03 11.38
CA TYR A 286 10.11 21.80 12.06
C TYR A 286 9.40 20.86 11.11
N TRP A 287 9.52 19.56 11.37
CA TRP A 287 8.76 18.56 10.64
C TRP A 287 7.27 18.70 10.96
N THR A 288 6.47 18.67 9.90
CA THR A 288 5.02 18.70 9.97
C THR A 288 4.42 17.58 9.16
N PHE A 289 3.16 17.28 9.44
CA PHE A 289 2.32 16.52 8.53
C PHE A 289 1.04 17.29 8.23
N GLN A 290 0.55 17.09 7.02
CA GLN A 290 -0.75 17.58 6.57
C GLN A 290 -1.48 16.43 5.89
N TYR A 291 -2.78 16.34 6.13
CA TYR A 291 -3.62 15.34 5.51
C TYR A 291 -4.95 16.00 5.13
N ASN A 292 -5.50 15.68 3.95
CA ASN A 292 -6.80 16.19 3.48
C ASN A 292 -6.98 17.72 3.41
N ASP A 293 -5.90 18.47 3.18
CA ASP A 293 -5.92 19.95 3.24
C ASP A 293 -6.35 20.49 4.62
N GLU A 294 -6.32 19.66 5.66
CA GLU A 294 -6.53 20.09 7.04
C GLU A 294 -5.39 21.01 7.49
N GLU A 295 -5.54 21.58 8.68
CA GLU A 295 -4.47 22.35 9.32
C GLU A 295 -3.19 21.51 9.44
N ILE A 296 -2.06 22.15 9.12
CA ILE A 296 -0.74 21.55 9.26
C ILE A 296 -0.49 21.26 10.75
N LYS A 297 -0.10 20.03 11.06
CA LYS A 297 0.20 19.59 12.42
C LYS A 297 1.71 19.37 12.60
N TRP A 298 2.23 19.83 13.72
CA TRP A 298 3.63 19.64 14.10
C TRP A 298 3.87 18.20 14.55
N LEU A 299 4.98 17.61 14.13
CA LEU A 299 5.46 16.38 14.75
C LEU A 299 6.12 16.73 16.09
N LEU A 300 5.72 16.01 17.13
CA LEU A 300 6.15 16.25 18.50
C LEU A 300 6.90 15.03 19.02
N ASP A 301 7.98 15.24 19.77
CA ASP A 301 8.63 14.17 20.53
C ASP A 301 7.76 13.69 21.71
N THR A 302 8.28 12.71 22.47
CA THR A 302 7.60 12.15 23.65
C THR A 302 7.35 13.15 24.77
N ASP A 303 8.10 14.25 24.80
CA ASP A 303 7.96 15.33 25.77
C ASP A 303 7.04 16.45 25.25
N GLY A 304 6.51 16.32 24.03
CA GLY A 304 5.63 17.29 23.39
C GLY A 304 6.37 18.43 22.67
N ASN A 305 7.69 18.36 22.51
CA ASN A 305 8.45 19.38 21.79
C ASN A 305 8.42 19.13 20.28
N ARG A 306 8.40 20.21 19.48
CA ARG A 306 8.45 20.10 18.02
C ARG A 306 9.78 19.53 17.54
N ILE A 307 9.74 18.63 16.58
CA ILE A 307 10.93 17.98 16.02
C ILE A 307 11.51 18.85 14.89
N ARG A 308 12.75 19.32 15.06
CA ARG A 308 13.43 20.16 14.06
C ARG A 308 13.70 19.38 12.78
N SER A 309 13.57 20.05 11.62
CA SER A 309 13.89 19.44 10.33
C SER A 309 15.37 19.54 9.95
N VAL A 310 16.12 20.38 10.66
CA VAL A 310 17.55 20.64 10.43
C VAL A 310 18.29 20.55 11.76
N GLY A 311 19.42 19.86 11.78
CA GLY A 311 20.40 19.94 12.87
C GLY A 311 20.31 18.90 13.99
N ASP A 312 19.44 17.89 13.88
CA ASP A 312 19.39 16.76 14.84
C ASP A 312 19.60 15.44 14.08
N THR A 313 20.26 14.46 14.71
CA THR A 313 20.63 13.13 14.16
C THR A 313 19.43 12.20 13.85
N ILE A 314 18.23 12.76 13.69
CA ILE A 314 16.98 12.02 13.60
C ILE A 314 16.63 11.86 12.12
N ALA A 315 16.48 10.62 11.68
CA ALA A 315 16.06 10.29 10.33
C ALA A 315 14.73 11.00 9.99
N PRO A 316 14.52 11.41 8.72
CA PRO A 316 13.26 12.02 8.32
C PRO A 316 12.06 11.11 8.66
N PRO A 317 10.89 11.69 9.00
CA PRO A 317 9.70 10.90 9.31
C PRO A 317 9.27 10.02 8.13
N LYS A 318 8.80 8.82 8.43
CA LYS A 318 8.34 7.83 7.45
C LYS A 318 6.84 7.57 7.61
N ILE A 319 6.13 7.41 6.50
CA ILE A 319 4.71 7.04 6.49
C ILE A 319 4.57 5.52 6.49
N GLY A 320 3.69 5.03 7.35
CA GLY A 320 3.20 3.65 7.36
C GLY A 320 1.72 3.57 7.04
N LEU A 321 1.26 2.37 6.72
CA LEU A 321 -0.15 2.05 6.48
C LEU A 321 -0.53 0.86 7.36
N GLU A 322 -1.55 1.04 8.19
CA GLU A 322 -2.06 0.03 9.11
C GLU A 322 -3.56 -0.19 8.89
N MET A 323 -4.10 -1.24 9.54
CA MET A 323 -5.49 -1.64 9.41
C MET A 323 -6.11 -1.93 10.78
N ASP A 324 -7.24 -1.29 11.04
CA ASP A 324 -8.02 -1.51 12.26
C ASP A 324 -8.75 -2.86 12.21
N ASP A 325 -9.41 -3.24 13.30
CA ASP A 325 -10.13 -4.52 13.41
C ASP A 325 -11.44 -4.54 12.62
N ASN A 326 -11.83 -3.42 12.02
CA ASN A 326 -12.98 -3.29 11.13
C ASN A 326 -12.57 -3.27 9.65
N GLY A 327 -11.28 -3.49 9.35
CA GLY A 327 -10.74 -3.48 8.00
C GLY A 327 -10.56 -2.08 7.40
N ASN A 328 -10.59 -1.01 8.19
CA ASN A 328 -10.30 0.32 7.68
C ASN A 328 -8.79 0.58 7.71
N PHE A 329 -8.26 0.99 6.56
CA PHE A 329 -6.88 1.43 6.46
C PHE A 329 -6.71 2.84 6.98
N PHE A 330 -5.62 3.06 7.73
CA PHE A 330 -5.23 4.37 8.21
C PHE A 330 -3.71 4.58 8.11
N TRP A 331 -3.32 5.84 8.03
CA TRP A 331 -1.92 6.24 7.93
C TRP A 331 -1.26 6.35 9.31
N THR A 332 0.00 5.97 9.39
CA THR A 332 0.86 6.19 10.55
C THR A 332 2.11 6.97 10.16
N ILE A 333 2.75 7.63 11.12
CA ILE A 333 4.07 8.26 10.92
C ILE A 333 5.02 7.67 11.95
N GLN A 334 6.14 7.15 11.47
CA GLN A 334 7.27 6.72 12.27
C GLN A 334 8.34 7.82 12.28
N TYR A 335 8.76 8.25 13.46
CA TYR A 335 9.82 9.24 13.63
C TYR A 335 10.57 9.03 14.95
N ALA A 336 11.67 9.74 15.16
CA ALA A 336 12.47 9.67 16.39
C ALA A 336 12.90 8.24 16.79
N GLY A 337 13.33 7.44 15.81
CA GLY A 337 13.96 6.14 16.05
C GLY A 337 13.01 4.95 16.17
N GLU A 338 11.76 5.11 16.61
CA GLU A 338 10.75 4.03 16.62
C GLU A 338 9.31 4.50 16.95
N THR A 339 9.10 5.79 17.24
CA THR A 339 7.78 6.28 17.65
C THR A 339 6.83 6.23 16.47
N ILE A 340 5.89 5.27 16.51
CA ILE A 340 4.78 5.17 15.54
C ILE A 340 3.60 5.93 16.14
N THR A 341 3.16 6.98 15.44
CA THR A 341 1.95 7.71 15.81
C THR A 341 0.88 7.51 14.75
N THR A 342 -0.34 7.17 15.18
CA THR A 342 -1.52 7.19 14.33
C THR A 342 -1.78 8.64 13.90
N ILE A 343 -1.89 8.86 12.59
CA ILE A 343 -2.36 10.16 12.11
C ILE A 343 -3.81 10.30 12.53
N LYS A 344 -4.17 11.46 13.08
CA LYS A 344 -5.55 11.74 13.50
C LYS A 344 -6.06 12.97 12.77
N ASP A 345 -7.32 12.93 12.35
CA ASP A 345 -8.04 14.08 11.81
C ASP A 345 -8.33 15.15 12.88
N SER A 346 -9.09 16.19 12.53
CA SER A 346 -9.50 17.25 13.47
C SER A 346 -10.39 16.76 14.64
N GLU A 347 -11.04 15.60 14.51
CA GLU A 347 -11.91 15.00 15.52
C GLU A 347 -11.20 13.93 16.37
N GLY A 348 -9.96 13.59 16.04
CA GLY A 348 -9.14 12.62 16.77
C GLY A 348 -9.23 11.18 16.26
N TYR A 349 -9.88 10.96 15.13
CA TYR A 349 -10.01 9.64 14.49
C TYR A 349 -8.90 9.38 13.48
N ALA A 350 -8.56 8.10 13.28
CA ALA A 350 -7.63 7.70 12.25
C ALA A 350 -8.28 7.95 10.87
N PRO A 351 -7.71 8.83 10.02
CA PRO A 351 -8.37 9.20 8.79
C PRO A 351 -8.31 8.06 7.77
N PRO A 352 -9.31 7.94 6.88
CA PRO A 352 -9.33 6.92 5.85
C PRO A 352 -8.16 7.09 4.88
N ALA A 353 -7.52 6.02 4.44
CA ALA A 353 -6.29 6.13 3.67
C ALA A 353 -6.40 6.77 2.25
N ILE A 354 -7.59 7.18 1.79
CA ILE A 354 -7.83 7.50 0.37
C ILE A 354 -8.32 8.93 0.19
N LYS A 355 -7.42 9.83 -0.24
CA LYS A 355 -7.77 11.11 -0.88
C LYS A 355 -6.56 11.77 -1.55
N ASN A 356 -6.75 12.28 -2.78
CA ASN A 356 -5.67 12.82 -3.60
C ASN A 356 -5.10 14.14 -3.05
N SER A 357 -3.83 14.14 -2.65
CA SER A 357 -3.05 15.26 -2.08
C SER A 357 -1.62 15.26 -2.65
N THR A 358 -0.92 16.40 -2.72
CA THR A 358 0.46 16.40 -3.25
C THR A 358 1.46 16.11 -2.14
N SER A 359 2.33 15.11 -2.32
CA SER A 359 3.19 14.61 -1.24
C SER A 359 4.63 14.40 -1.70
N SER A 360 5.45 15.45 -1.63
CA SER A 360 6.91 15.35 -1.80
C SER A 360 7.61 16.35 -0.88
N ILE A 361 8.72 15.94 -0.27
CA ILE A 361 9.57 16.81 0.57
C ILE A 361 10.33 17.84 -0.30
N PHE A 362 10.59 17.50 -1.56
CA PHE A 362 11.26 18.40 -2.50
C PHE A 362 10.24 19.31 -3.15
N LYS A 363 10.50 20.62 -3.19
CA LYS A 363 9.80 21.65 -3.98
C LYS A 363 10.41 21.87 -5.36
N LYS A 364 11.64 21.40 -5.61
CA LYS A 364 12.23 21.37 -6.95
C LYS A 364 13.38 20.37 -7.04
N VAL A 365 13.52 19.75 -8.20
CA VAL A 365 14.74 19.02 -8.61
C VAL A 365 15.15 19.54 -9.98
N ASP A 366 16.31 20.18 -10.08
CA ASP A 366 16.79 20.87 -11.28
C ASP A 366 18.13 20.29 -11.74
N LEU A 367 18.14 19.75 -12.95
CA LEU A 367 19.30 19.15 -13.58
C LEU A 367 19.90 20.06 -14.68
N SER A 368 19.44 21.30 -14.82
CA SER A 368 19.86 22.19 -15.92
C SER A 368 21.31 22.70 -15.79
N ASP A 369 21.84 22.78 -14.56
CA ASP A 369 23.23 23.17 -14.32
C ASP A 369 24.18 22.04 -14.78
N PRO A 370 25.25 22.33 -15.54
CA PRO A 370 26.16 21.29 -16.04
C PRO A 370 26.99 20.63 -14.92
N ASP A 371 27.31 21.36 -13.85
CA ASP A 371 28.21 20.92 -12.79
C ASP A 371 27.44 20.30 -11.61
N PHE A 372 26.18 20.70 -11.41
CA PHE A 372 25.39 20.33 -10.22
C PHE A 372 23.94 19.91 -10.54
N VAL A 373 23.36 19.12 -9.64
CA VAL A 373 21.91 18.97 -9.49
C VAL A 373 21.48 19.78 -8.27
N LEU A 374 20.47 20.63 -8.45
CA LEU A 374 19.89 21.44 -7.38
C LEU A 374 18.60 20.77 -6.88
N PHE A 375 18.58 20.41 -5.60
CA PHE A 375 17.39 19.98 -4.89
C PHE A 375 16.93 21.11 -3.97
N VAL A 376 15.67 21.51 -4.07
CA VAL A 376 15.07 22.53 -3.22
C VAL A 376 13.97 21.88 -2.40
N THR A 377 14.01 22.00 -1.08
CA THR A 377 12.95 21.53 -0.19
C THR A 377 11.91 22.62 0.06
N TRP A 378 10.75 22.28 0.63
CA TRP A 378 9.66 23.25 0.85
C TRP A 378 10.00 24.38 1.82
N ASP A 379 10.97 24.16 2.70
CA ASP A 379 11.57 25.20 3.55
C ASP A 379 12.42 26.21 2.77
N GLY A 380 12.70 25.97 1.48
CA GLY A 380 13.59 26.79 0.67
C GLY A 380 15.07 26.43 0.78
N THR A 381 15.42 25.40 1.55
CA THR A 381 16.80 24.92 1.63
C THR A 381 17.24 24.38 0.27
N GLU A 382 18.41 24.84 -0.20
CA GLU A 382 19.03 24.40 -1.45
C GLU A 382 20.16 23.40 -1.17
N TYR A 383 20.04 22.20 -1.71
CA TYR A 383 21.10 21.20 -1.71
C TYR A 383 21.68 21.09 -3.13
N ARG A 384 22.97 21.39 -3.27
CA ARG A 384 23.69 21.32 -4.53
C ARG A 384 24.60 20.11 -4.53
N MET A 385 24.24 19.12 -5.33
CA MET A 385 24.98 17.88 -5.42
C MET A 385 25.77 17.85 -6.74
N PRO A 386 27.09 17.59 -6.72
CA PRO A 386 27.92 17.60 -7.92
C PRO A 386 27.55 16.45 -8.87
N LYS A 387 27.67 16.67 -10.19
CA LYS A 387 27.50 15.65 -11.25
C LYS A 387 28.80 14.97 -11.67
N GLU A 388 29.93 15.52 -11.24
CA GLU A 388 31.25 14.97 -11.54
C GLU A 388 32.27 15.50 -10.53
N PHE A 389 33.53 15.14 -10.73
CA PHE A 389 34.62 15.83 -10.05
C PHE A 389 34.54 17.34 -10.33
N SER A 390 34.32 18.13 -9.28
CA SER A 390 34.09 19.56 -9.42
C SER A 390 34.81 20.33 -8.33
N ILE A 391 35.18 21.57 -8.65
CA ILE A 391 35.79 22.51 -7.72
C ILE A 391 34.85 23.69 -7.53
N SER A 392 34.41 23.93 -6.30
CA SER A 392 33.63 25.12 -5.97
C SER A 392 34.55 26.19 -5.39
N LEU A 393 34.57 27.37 -5.99
CA LEU A 393 35.35 28.53 -5.53
C LEU A 393 34.70 29.84 -6.00
N LEU A 394 35.06 30.95 -5.36
CA LEU A 394 34.66 32.28 -5.83
C LEU A 394 35.45 32.65 -7.09
N THR A 395 34.76 32.82 -8.21
CA THR A 395 35.37 33.09 -9.53
C THR A 395 35.58 34.57 -9.80
N THR A 396 35.09 35.48 -8.96
CA THR A 396 35.34 36.92 -9.07
C THR A 396 35.78 37.46 -7.71
N VAL A 397 37.00 37.97 -7.66
CA VAL A 397 37.63 38.47 -6.42
C VAL A 397 38.20 39.87 -6.67
N SER A 398 38.56 40.60 -5.61
CA SER A 398 39.21 41.90 -5.73
C SER A 398 40.48 41.96 -4.89
N MET A 399 41.57 42.46 -5.46
CA MET A 399 42.89 42.48 -4.84
C MET A 399 43.61 43.82 -5.09
N ALA A 400 44.36 44.27 -4.09
CA ALA A 400 45.33 45.35 -4.28
C ALA A 400 46.55 44.84 -5.07
N VAL A 401 47.32 45.75 -5.67
CA VAL A 401 48.63 45.40 -6.27
C VAL A 401 49.63 44.98 -5.19
N LYS A 402 50.62 44.15 -5.55
CA LYS A 402 51.63 43.61 -4.60
C LYS A 402 51.02 42.96 -3.34
N SER A 403 49.89 42.27 -3.49
CA SER A 403 49.20 41.62 -2.38
C SER A 403 49.04 40.13 -2.61
N THR A 404 48.82 39.40 -1.51
CA THR A 404 48.55 37.97 -1.51
C THR A 404 47.13 37.71 -1.03
N MET A 405 46.38 36.89 -1.76
CA MET A 405 45.04 36.43 -1.40
C MET A 405 45.04 34.93 -1.18
N HIS A 406 44.34 34.50 -0.13
CA HIS A 406 44.07 33.10 0.15
C HIS A 406 42.62 32.81 -0.26
N LEU A 407 42.44 32.30 -1.47
CA LEU A 407 41.13 31.98 -2.01
C LEU A 407 40.74 30.56 -1.60
N THR A 408 39.64 30.42 -0.86
CA THR A 408 39.09 29.12 -0.46
C THR A 408 38.47 28.38 -1.65
N TYR A 409 38.68 27.07 -1.70
CA TYR A 409 37.98 26.19 -2.64
C TYR A 409 37.56 24.86 -1.98
N THR A 410 36.45 24.32 -2.46
CA THR A 410 35.91 23.03 -2.04
C THR A 410 36.11 22.00 -3.14
N VAL A 411 36.66 20.84 -2.79
CA VAL A 411 36.77 19.70 -3.71
C VAL A 411 35.51 18.85 -3.59
N TYR A 412 34.93 18.50 -4.74
CA TYR A 412 33.86 17.52 -4.84
C TYR A 412 34.30 16.35 -5.71
N GLY A 413 34.00 15.13 -5.27
CA GLY A 413 34.28 13.90 -6.02
C GLY A 413 35.72 13.37 -5.92
N ALA A 414 36.53 13.92 -5.00
CA ALA A 414 37.88 13.44 -4.69
C ALA A 414 38.32 13.89 -3.29
N LYS A 415 39.33 13.23 -2.72
CA LYS A 415 40.02 13.74 -1.54
C LYS A 415 40.95 14.88 -1.94
N TYR A 416 41.10 15.90 -1.10
CA TYR A 416 42.07 16.98 -1.32
C TYR A 416 43.49 16.48 -1.60
N SER A 417 43.93 15.37 -0.95
CA SER A 417 45.25 14.76 -1.15
C SER A 417 45.50 14.25 -2.59
N ASP A 418 44.41 13.99 -3.31
CA ASP A 418 44.42 13.37 -4.63
C ASP A 418 44.24 14.42 -5.74
N VAL A 419 43.94 15.67 -5.37
CA VAL A 419 43.77 16.78 -6.32
C VAL A 419 45.09 17.48 -6.57
N SER A 420 45.37 17.72 -7.85
CA SER A 420 46.45 18.61 -8.31
C SER A 420 45.85 19.76 -9.10
N ALA A 421 46.54 20.90 -9.18
CA ALA A 421 46.09 22.03 -9.99
C ALA A 421 47.23 22.65 -10.78
N ALA A 422 46.93 23.05 -12.01
CA ALA A 422 47.77 23.89 -12.84
C ALA A 422 47.08 25.25 -13.02
N PHE A 423 47.86 26.33 -12.92
CA PHE A 423 47.37 27.69 -13.07
C PHE A 423 48.02 28.36 -14.27
N ILE A 424 47.20 28.83 -15.19
CA ILE A 424 47.61 29.67 -16.31
C ILE A 424 47.34 31.10 -15.91
N THR A 425 48.42 31.87 -15.77
CA THR A 425 48.42 33.27 -15.32
C THR A 425 49.06 34.15 -16.39
N GLN A 426 48.79 35.45 -16.33
CA GLN A 426 49.41 36.44 -17.21
C GLN A 426 49.67 37.74 -16.45
N GLY A 427 50.38 38.70 -17.06
CA GLY A 427 50.62 40.01 -16.44
C GLY A 427 51.46 39.98 -15.15
N GLY A 428 52.16 38.88 -14.87
CA GLY A 428 53.01 38.74 -13.68
C GLY A 428 52.30 38.22 -12.42
N PHE A 429 51.04 37.80 -12.52
CA PHE A 429 50.36 37.06 -11.46
C PHE A 429 51.07 35.72 -11.17
N LYS A 430 51.00 35.27 -9.92
CA LYS A 430 51.31 33.89 -9.54
C LYS A 430 50.11 33.27 -8.85
N ALA A 431 49.85 32.00 -9.15
CA ALA A 431 48.81 31.23 -8.48
C ALA A 431 49.27 29.79 -8.27
N TYR A 432 49.03 29.25 -7.08
CA TYR A 432 49.41 27.89 -6.70
C TYR A 432 48.56 27.38 -5.53
N LEU A 433 48.50 26.07 -5.35
CA LEU A 433 47.84 25.48 -4.18
C LEU A 433 48.68 25.73 -2.92
N SER A 434 48.02 26.10 -1.84
CA SER A 434 48.63 26.17 -0.51
C SER A 434 49.04 24.77 -0.03
N SER A 435 50.02 24.72 0.88
CA SER A 435 50.34 23.50 1.64
C SER A 435 49.20 23.09 2.58
N VAL A 436 48.32 24.03 2.94
CA VAL A 436 47.07 23.77 3.66
C VAL A 436 45.97 23.47 2.63
N PRO A 437 45.35 22.28 2.65
CA PRO A 437 44.26 21.93 1.75
C PRO A 437 43.13 22.96 1.74
N GLY A 438 42.49 23.17 0.58
CA GLY A 438 41.34 24.07 0.45
C GLY A 438 41.69 25.52 0.18
N PHE A 439 42.95 25.87 -0.03
CA PHE A 439 43.37 27.23 -0.37
C PHE A 439 44.20 27.31 -1.65
N ILE A 440 43.86 28.29 -2.49
CA ILE A 440 44.68 28.78 -3.60
C ILE A 440 45.34 30.06 -3.12
N ILE A 441 46.65 30.17 -3.28
CA ILE A 441 47.40 31.39 -3.05
C ILE A 441 47.51 32.14 -4.38
N ILE A 442 47.02 33.38 -4.41
CA ILE A 442 47.15 34.29 -5.57
C ILE A 442 48.02 35.47 -5.14
N GLU A 443 49.06 35.77 -5.90
CA GLU A 443 49.94 36.92 -5.70
C GLU A 443 49.79 37.89 -6.88
N SER A 444 49.44 39.15 -6.59
CA SER A 444 49.27 40.18 -7.62
C SER A 444 50.59 40.89 -7.95
N PRO A 445 50.79 41.29 -9.21
CA PRO A 445 51.99 41.99 -9.67
C PRO A 445 52.03 43.45 -9.16
N ASN A 446 53.09 44.18 -9.54
CA ASN A 446 53.25 45.60 -9.24
C ASN A 446 52.10 46.45 -9.80
N ASP A 447 51.55 46.04 -10.94
CA ASP A 447 50.38 46.63 -11.58
C ASP A 447 49.76 45.62 -12.56
N PHE A 448 48.47 45.74 -12.86
CA PHE A 448 47.77 44.89 -13.83
C PHE A 448 46.49 45.53 -14.40
N THR A 449 46.11 45.13 -15.61
CA THR A 449 44.82 45.45 -16.24
C THR A 449 43.75 44.39 -15.91
N PRO A 450 42.44 44.67 -16.07
CA PRO A 450 41.38 43.69 -15.84
C PRO A 450 41.57 42.39 -16.62
N GLU A 451 42.02 42.47 -17.87
CA GLU A 451 42.31 41.32 -18.73
C GLU A 451 43.43 40.48 -18.13
N GLN A 452 44.49 41.13 -17.63
CA GLN A 452 45.61 40.45 -16.97
C GLN A 452 45.19 39.76 -15.66
N GLY A 453 44.09 40.19 -15.04
CA GLY A 453 43.49 39.59 -13.85
C GLY A 453 42.75 38.27 -14.09
N LYS A 454 42.73 37.71 -15.32
CA LYS A 454 42.12 36.40 -15.60
C LYS A 454 43.11 35.27 -15.37
N ILE A 455 42.77 34.37 -14.44
CA ILE A 455 43.55 33.17 -14.12
C ILE A 455 42.72 31.93 -14.48
N LEU A 456 43.27 31.05 -15.33
CA LEU A 456 42.66 29.75 -15.59
C LEU A 456 43.25 28.71 -14.63
N ALA A 457 42.41 28.11 -13.81
CA ALA A 457 42.79 27.03 -12.91
C ALA A 457 42.23 25.70 -13.43
N VAL A 458 43.12 24.74 -13.70
CA VAL A 458 42.78 23.39 -14.15
C VAL A 458 43.11 22.42 -13.01
N PHE A 459 42.08 21.84 -12.42
CA PHE A 459 42.21 20.84 -11.37
C PHE A 459 42.05 19.44 -11.94
N THR A 460 42.84 18.49 -11.46
CA THR A 460 42.81 17.08 -11.89
C THR A 460 42.90 16.15 -10.69
N ILE A 461 42.34 14.94 -10.81
CA ILE A 461 42.53 13.87 -9.84
C ILE A 461 43.72 13.00 -10.29
N LYS A 462 44.63 12.68 -9.36
CA LYS A 462 45.74 11.75 -9.60
C LYS A 462 45.21 10.42 -10.17
N ASN A 463 45.84 9.92 -11.22
CA ASN A 463 45.48 8.67 -11.90
C ASN A 463 44.04 8.63 -12.45
N SER A 464 43.44 9.80 -12.74
CA SER A 464 42.13 9.91 -13.37
C SER A 464 42.20 10.79 -14.61
N GLN A 465 41.24 10.61 -15.52
CA GLN A 465 41.03 11.54 -16.65
C GLN A 465 40.06 12.68 -16.29
N LYS A 466 39.53 12.72 -15.06
CA LYS A 466 38.59 13.75 -14.62
C LYS A 466 39.31 15.06 -14.30
N SER A 467 38.72 16.17 -14.72
CA SER A 467 39.25 17.51 -14.49
C SER A 467 38.14 18.52 -14.26
N SER A 468 38.43 19.59 -13.52
CA SER A 468 37.52 20.71 -13.32
C SER A 468 38.27 22.00 -13.64
N VAL A 469 37.73 22.80 -14.55
CA VAL A 469 38.36 24.04 -15.02
C VAL A 469 37.56 25.23 -14.51
N LYS A 470 38.24 26.18 -13.87
CA LYS A 470 37.63 27.43 -13.38
C LYS A 470 38.40 28.64 -13.88
N THR A 471 37.68 29.70 -14.23
CA THR A 471 38.27 31.00 -14.56
C THR A 471 38.05 31.95 -13.40
N ILE A 472 39.14 32.41 -12.78
CA ILE A 472 39.11 33.37 -11.69
C ILE A 472 39.41 34.75 -12.28
N THR A 473 38.51 35.71 -12.07
CA THR A 473 38.66 37.11 -12.43
C THR A 473 39.07 37.91 -11.21
N VAL A 474 40.26 38.49 -11.25
CA VAL A 474 40.80 39.36 -10.19
C VAL A 474 40.62 40.81 -10.62
N ASN A 475 39.73 41.52 -9.93
CA ASN A 475 39.55 42.96 -10.09
C ASN A 475 40.60 43.72 -9.26
N LYS A 476 41.15 44.79 -9.83
CA LYS A 476 42.05 45.69 -9.11
C LYS A 476 41.23 46.56 -8.15
N LEU A 477 41.64 46.60 -6.88
CA LEU A 477 41.08 47.49 -5.84
C LEU A 477 41.50 48.95 -6.01
#